data_AF-A0A1G0WJ05-F1
#
_entry.id   AF-A0A1G0WJ05-F1
#
_cell.length_a   1.000
_cell.length_b   1.000
_cell.length_c   1.000
_cell.angle_alpha   90.00
_cell.angle_beta   90.00
_cell.angle_gamma   90.00
#
_symmetry.space_group_name_H-M   'P 1'
#
loop_
_entity.id
_entity.type
_entity.pdbx_description
1 polymer ?
#
loop_
_entity_poly.entity_id
_entity_poly.type
_entity_poly.pdbx_seq_one_letter_code
_entity_poly.pdbx_strand_id
1 'polypeptide(L)' 'MLNISKSTNPDDYEILIRKRGDNVYASYCPQLNYMIKGEEHEQVRILMKEYIENHINELSKQIQSN' A
#
# COMPACT_ATOMS: atom_id res chain seq x y z
N MET A 1 17.71 -5.34 6.30
CA MET A 1 17.27 -4.61 5.09
C MET A 1 15.79 -4.90 4.92
N LEU A 2 14.95 -3.87 4.85
CA LEU A 2 13.55 -4.05 4.49
C LEU A 2 13.50 -4.28 2.98
N ASN A 3 13.02 -5.45 2.55
CA ASN A 3 12.97 -5.83 1.15
C ASN A 3 11.62 -5.38 0.59
N ILE A 4 11.56 -4.15 0.07
CA ILE A 4 10.36 -3.58 -0.54
C ILE A 4 10.12 -4.29 -1.87
N SER A 5 8.89 -4.75 -2.10
CA SER A 5 8.52 -5.39 -3.37
C SER A 5 8.74 -4.43 -4.54
N LYS A 6 9.33 -4.95 -5.61
CA LYS A 6 9.52 -4.25 -6.89
C LYS A 6 8.58 -4.76 -7.98
N SER A 7 7.53 -5.50 -7.59
CA SER A 7 6.56 -5.97 -8.57
C SER A 7 5.78 -4.79 -9.15
N THR A 8 5.55 -4.80 -10.45
CA THR A 8 4.65 -3.87 -11.12
C THR A 8 3.22 -4.42 -11.22
N ASN A 9 2.97 -5.63 -10.71
CA ASN A 9 1.64 -6.21 -10.68
C ASN A 9 0.90 -5.78 -9.41
N PRO A 10 -0.26 -5.09 -9.50
CA PRO A 10 -1.04 -4.69 -8.33
C PRO A 10 -1.53 -5.88 -7.49
N ASP A 11 -1.75 -7.04 -8.10
CA ASP A 11 -2.24 -8.23 -7.38
C ASP A 11 -1.20 -8.85 -6.45
N ASP A 12 0.08 -8.47 -6.60
CA ASP A 12 1.17 -8.94 -5.72
C ASP A 12 1.18 -8.18 -4.38
N TYR A 13 0.40 -7.11 -4.26
CA TYR A 13 0.33 -6.28 -3.06
C TYR A 13 -0.92 -6.60 -2.24
N GLU A 14 -0.70 -6.94 -0.98
CA GLU A 14 -1.79 -7.21 -0.05
C GLU A 14 -2.14 -5.95 0.75
N ILE A 15 -3.44 -5.73 0.93
CA ILE A 15 -3.99 -4.64 1.74
C ILE A 15 -4.65 -5.27 2.97
N LEU A 16 -3.96 -5.23 4.11
CA LEU A 16 -4.45 -5.77 5.38
C LEU A 16 -5.08 -4.66 6.22
N ILE A 17 -6.40 -4.65 6.32
CA ILE A 17 -7.11 -3.64 7.12
C ILE A 17 -7.47 -4.23 8.49
N ARG A 18 -7.08 -3.52 9.55
CA ARG A 18 -7.37 -3.84 10.93
C ARG A 18 -8.10 -2.69 11.60
N LYS A 19 -9.25 -2.98 12.20
CA LYS A 19 -9.94 -2.07 13.12
C LYS A 19 -9.27 -2.13 14.50
N ARG A 20 -8.98 -0.97 15.09
CA ARG A 20 -8.49 -0.80 16.47
C ARG A 20 -9.48 0.09 17.23
N GLY A 21 -10.18 -0.49 18.20
CA GLY A 21 -11.18 0.26 18.99
C GLY A 21 -12.38 0.70 18.16
N ASP A 22 -13.00 1.82 18.54
CA ASP A 22 -14.32 2.20 18.04
C ASP A 22 -14.30 2.76 16.60
N ASN A 23 -13.38 3.67 16.29
CA ASN A 23 -13.30 4.37 14.99
C ASN A 23 -11.86 4.56 14.47
N VAL A 24 -10.93 3.65 14.78
CA VAL A 24 -9.58 3.72 14.19
C VAL A 24 -9.37 2.52 13.30
N TYR A 25 -9.08 2.77 12.03
CA TYR A 25 -8.68 1.75 11.06
C TYR A 25 -7.21 1.92 10.73
N ALA A 26 -6.52 0.80 10.55
CA ALA A 26 -5.16 0.77 10.06
C ALA A 26 -5.11 -0.17 8.86
N SER A 27 -4.57 0.32 7.75
CA SER A 27 -4.27 -0.47 6.57
C SER A 27 -2.77 -0.72 6.53
N TYR A 28 -2.34 -1.97 6.35
CA TYR A 28 -0.94 -2.37 6.30
C TYR A 28 -0.67 -3.17 5.02
N CYS A 29 0.39 -2.79 4.32
CA CYS A 29 0.91 -3.53 3.18
C CYS A 29 2.28 -4.13 3.56
N PRO A 30 2.37 -5.46 3.77
CA PRO A 30 3.62 -6.11 4.17
C PRO A 30 4.70 -6.02 3.10
N GLN A 31 4.33 -6.08 1.82
CA GLN A 31 5.23 -5.99 0.67
C GLN A 31 5.94 -4.64 0.58
N LEU A 32 5.26 -3.57 0.99
CA LEU A 32 5.81 -2.22 1.05
C LEU A 32 6.36 -1.88 2.44
N ASN A 33 6.14 -2.77 3.42
CA ASN A 33 6.31 -2.50 4.83
C ASN A 33 5.74 -1.13 5.25
N TYR A 34 4.55 -0.81 4.74
CA TYR A 34 3.93 0.50 4.87
C TYR A 34 2.58 0.40 5.57
N MET A 35 2.29 1.33 6.48
CA MET A 35 1.05 1.35 7.26
C MET A 35 0.39 2.73 7.19
N ILE A 36 -0.90 2.75 6.85
CA ILE A 36 -1.76 3.93 6.86
C ILE A 36 -2.75 3.79 8.00
N LYS A 37 -3.04 4.88 8.71
CA LYS A 37 -4.11 4.94 9.72
C LYS A 37 -5.17 5.93 9.26
N GLY A 38 -6.42 5.67 9.60
CA GLY A 38 -7.55 6.52 9.29
C GLY A 38 -8.73 6.21 10.19
N GLU A 39 -9.84 6.92 9.97
CA GLU A 39 -11.03 6.83 10.82
C GLU A 39 -12.13 5.98 10.17
N GLU A 40 -12.01 5.76 8.86
CA GLU A 40 -12.96 5.00 8.06
C GLU A 40 -12.30 3.83 7.33
N HIS A 41 -13.00 2.70 7.26
CA HIS A 41 -12.51 1.49 6.58
C HIS A 41 -12.24 1.76 5.09
N GLU A 42 -13.17 2.46 4.43
CA GLU A 42 -13.05 2.74 3.00
C GLU A 42 -11.92 3.73 2.71
N GLN A 43 -11.76 4.74 3.56
CA GLN A 43 -10.68 5.72 3.44
C GLN A 43 -9.30 5.03 3.46
N VAL A 44 -9.04 4.16 4.45
CA VAL A 44 -7.73 3.50 4.55
C VAL A 44 -7.48 2.49 3.43
N ARG A 45 -8.55 1.92 2.85
CA ARG A 45 -8.48 1.05 1.67
C ARG A 45 -8.06 1.85 0.44
N ILE A 46 -8.75 2.96 0.17
CA ILE A 46 -8.47 3.83 -0.98
C ILE A 46 -7.05 4.38 -0.89
N LEU A 47 -6.66 4.93 0.26
CA LEU A 47 -5.32 5.48 0.45
C LEU A 47 -4.21 4.46 0.23
N MET A 48 -4.41 3.20 0.68
CA MET A 48 -3.40 2.16 0.47
C MET A 48 -3.33 1.73 -1.00
N LYS A 49 -4.48 1.67 -1.68
CA LYS A 49 -4.54 1.36 -3.11
C LYS A 49 -3.82 2.43 -3.94
N GLU A 50 -4.09 3.71 -3.67
CA GLU A 50 -3.39 4.83 -4.32
C GLU A 50 -1.88 4.79 -4.07
N TYR A 51 -1.45 4.42 -2.86
CA TYR A 51 -0.04 4.28 -2.53
C TYR A 51 0.63 3.16 -3.34
N ILE A 52 -0.02 2.00 -3.47
CA ILE A 52 0.46 0.87 -4.30
C ILE A 52 0.54 1.28 -5.78
N GLU A 53 -0.51 1.93 -6.31
CA GLU A 53 -0.53 2.40 -7.70
C GLU A 53 0.59 3.40 -7.99
N ASN A 54 0.82 4.35 -7.07
CA ASN A 54 1.92 5.31 -7.18
C ASN A 54 3.29 4.61 -7.16
N HIS A 55 3.48 3.64 -6.26
CA HIS A 55 4.72 2.86 -6.20
C HIS A 55 4.97 2.08 -7.50
N ILE A 56 3.94 1.42 -8.06
CA ILE A 56 4.03 0.71 -9.35
C ILE A 56 4.36 1.67 -10.49
N ASN A 57 3.73 2.85 -10.51
CA ASN A 57 4.00 3.88 -11.51
C ASN A 57 5.43 4.40 -11.44
N GLU A 58 5.97 4.62 -10.23
CA GLU A 58 7.36 5.02 -10.03
C GLU A 58 8.34 3.94 -10.49
N LEU A 59 8.09 2.67 -10.13
CA LEU A 59 8.87 1.53 -10.62
C LEU A 59 8.86 1.44 -12.15
N SER A 60 7.68 1.60 -12.76
CA SER A 60 7.52 1.54 -14.23
C SER A 60 8.32 2.66 -14.91
N LYS A 61 8.31 3.87 -14.35
CA LYS A 61 9.12 5.00 -14.85
C LYS A 61 10.62 4.73 -14.72
N GLN A 62 11.05 4.13 -13.61
CA GLN A 62 12.46 3.77 -13.41
C GLN A 62 12.93 2.69 -14.39
N ILE A 63 12.06 1.72 -14.71
CA ILE A 63 12.35 0.67 -15.70
C ILE A 63 12.46 1.26 -17.10
N GLN A 64 11.59 2.21 -17.47
CA GLN A 64 11.60 2.86 -18.79
C GLN A 64 12.73 3.89 -18.97
N SER A 65 13.33 4.37 -17.88
CA SER A 65 14.41 5.38 -17.92
C SER A 65 15.82 4.77 -17.89
N ASN A 66 15.95 3.45 -18.01
CA ASN A 66 17.20 2.69 -18.17
C ASN A 66 17.21 1.98 -19.53
#